data_AF-A0A537QJG1-F1
#
_entry.id   AF-A0A537QJG1-F1
#
_cell.length_a   1.000
_cell.length_b   1.000
_cell.length_c   1.000
_cell.angle_alpha   90.00
_cell.angle_beta   90.00
_cell.angle_gamma   90.00
#
_symmetry.space_group_name_H-M   'P 1'
#
loop_
_entity.id
_entity.type
_entity.pdbx_description
1 polymer ?
#
loop_
_entity_poly.entity_id
_entity_poly.type
_entity_poly.pdbx_seq_one_letter_code
_entity_poly.pdbx_strand_id
1 'polypeptide(L)'
;MASLRFALDRQGRVLSFRLDKSSGFILLDDEVLELIQRAQPVPAPPPEIPGDRIEVAVPVAFMLKKRRALTNSAIAAAGSRRPPRSRWSSARPGAPSCAGNGRRGRDRRR
;
A
#
# COMPACT_ATOMS: atom_id res chain seq x y z
N MET A 1 -8.08 -16.12 -13.12
CA MET A 1 -8.43 -15.29 -14.30
C MET A 1 -9.92 -15.08 -14.29
N ALA A 2 -10.37 -13.86 -14.59
CA ALA A 2 -11.77 -13.52 -14.71
C ALA A 2 -12.08 -13.11 -16.16
N SER A 3 -13.33 -13.24 -16.59
CA SER A 3 -13.78 -12.79 -17.92
C SER A 3 -14.86 -11.74 -17.74
N LEU A 4 -14.64 -10.55 -18.31
CA LEU A 4 -15.59 -9.45 -18.32
C LEU A 4 -16.30 -9.40 -19.67
N ARG A 5 -17.64 -9.47 -19.66
CA ARG A 5 -18.45 -9.23 -20.85
C ARG A 5 -19.13 -7.87 -20.72
N PHE A 6 -19.00 -7.04 -21.74
CA PHE A 6 -19.67 -5.74 -21.76
C PHE A 6 -20.20 -5.42 -23.16
N ALA A 7 -21.30 -4.67 -23.18
CA ALA A 7 -21.90 -4.12 -24.36
C ALA A 7 -21.53 -2.64 -24.45
N LEU A 8 -21.16 -2.19 -25.65
CA LEU A 8 -20.79 -0.82 -25.93
C LEU A 8 -21.50 -0.29 -27.18
N ASP A 9 -21.61 1.03 -27.26
CA ASP A 9 -22.06 1.74 -28.47
C ASP A 9 -20.91 1.94 -29.46
N ARG A 10 -21.24 2.40 -30.68
CA ARG A 10 -20.25 2.65 -31.73
C ARG A 10 -19.28 3.80 -31.41
N GLN A 11 -19.60 4.59 -30.39
CA GLN A 11 -18.81 5.71 -29.90
C GLN A 11 -17.86 5.28 -28.75
N GLY A 12 -17.90 4.02 -28.32
CA GLY A 12 -17.05 3.49 -27.25
C GLY A 12 -17.58 3.75 -25.84
N ARG A 13 -18.87 4.04 -25.68
CA ARG A 13 -19.52 4.12 -24.36
C ARG A 13 -20.02 2.74 -23.96
N VAL A 14 -19.81 2.37 -22.70
CA VAL A 14 -20.30 1.09 -22.17
C VAL A 14 -21.76 1.25 -21.78
N LEU A 15 -22.62 0.39 -22.35
CA LEU A 15 -24.06 0.33 -22.09
C LEU A 15 -24.37 -0.61 -20.92
N SER A 16 -23.67 -1.75 -20.84
CA SER A 16 -23.85 -2.73 -19.76
C SER A 16 -22.59 -3.57 -19.60
N PHE A 17 -22.30 -4.05 -18.39
CA PHE A 17 -21.15 -4.90 -18.11
C PHE A 17 -21.48 -5.94 -17.04
N ARG A 18 -20.91 -7.15 -17.17
CA ARG A 18 -21.07 -8.27 -16.23
C ARG A 18 -19.84 -9.18 -16.26
N LEU A 19 -19.57 -9.86 -15.15
CA LEU A 19 -18.59 -10.95 -15.10
C LEU A 19 -19.21 -12.23 -15.68
N ASP A 20 -18.61 -12.74 -16.75
CA ASP A 20 -18.94 -14.05 -17.35
C ASP A 20 -18.25 -15.18 -16.59
N LYS A 21 -17.04 -14.91 -16.06
CA LYS A 21 -16.28 -15.84 -15.23
C LYS A 21 -15.63 -15.09 -14.07
N SER A 22 -15.91 -15.52 -12.85
CA SER A 22 -15.26 -15.02 -11.62
C SER A 22 -13.82 -15.54 -11.50
N SER A 23 -12.96 -14.75 -10.86
CA SER A 23 -11.59 -15.16 -10.50
C SER A 23 -11.54 -16.13 -9.32
N GLY A 24 -12.63 -16.31 -8.57
CA GLY A 24 -12.70 -17.05 -7.31
C GLY A 24 -12.42 -16.21 -6.06
N PHE A 25 -12.08 -14.92 -6.22
CA PHE A 25 -11.86 -13.98 -5.12
C PHE A 25 -12.73 -12.74 -5.30
N ILE A 26 -13.66 -12.50 -4.37
CA ILE A 26 -14.60 -11.37 -4.44
C ILE A 26 -13.87 -10.03 -4.58
N LEU A 27 -12.81 -9.81 -3.81
CA LEU A 27 -12.01 -8.57 -3.88
C LEU A 27 -11.40 -8.31 -5.26
N LEU A 28 -11.01 -9.36 -6.00
CA LEU A 28 -10.47 -9.18 -7.35
C LEU A 28 -11.59 -8.91 -8.35
N ASP A 29 -12.75 -9.54 -8.17
CA ASP A 29 -13.90 -9.37 -9.05
C ASP A 29 -14.50 -7.96 -8.92
N ASP A 30 -14.58 -7.41 -7.70
CA ASP A 30 -15.01 -6.02 -7.47
C ASP A 30 -14.07 -5.03 -8.17
N GLU A 31 -12.76 -5.26 -8.09
CA GLU A 31 -11.77 -4.45 -8.80
C GLU A 31 -11.94 -4.50 -10.34
N VAL A 32 -12.39 -5.64 -10.90
CA VAL A 32 -12.73 -5.73 -12.34
C VAL A 32 -13.87 -4.77 -12.68
N LEU A 33 -14.90 -4.70 -11.84
CA LEU A 33 -16.07 -3.85 -12.06
C LEU A 33 -15.74 -2.36 -11.91
N GLU A 34 -14.79 -2.00 -11.05
CA GLU A 34 -14.27 -0.64 -10.99
C GLU A 34 -13.33 -0.31 -12.16
N LEU A 35 -12.58 -1.30 -12.66
CA LEU A 35 -11.69 -1.14 -13.81
C LEU A 35 -12.44 -0.69 -15.05
N ILE A 36 -13.60 -1.28 -15.35
CA ILE A 36 -14.37 -0.90 -16.55
C ILE A 36 -14.92 0.52 -16.46
N GLN A 37 -15.30 0.99 -15.26
CA GLN A 37 -15.78 2.36 -15.05
C GLN A 37 -14.66 3.38 -15.28
N ARG A 38 -13.45 3.10 -14.80
CA ARG A 38 -12.28 3.97 -14.98
C ARG A 38 -11.74 3.96 -16.41
N ALA A 39 -11.95 2.87 -17.15
CA ALA A 39 -11.46 2.71 -18.52
C ALA A 39 -12.35 3.38 -19.59
N GLN A 40 -13.46 4.02 -19.20
CA GLN A 40 -14.30 4.75 -20.16
C GLN A 40 -13.63 6.06 -20.61
N PRO A 41 -13.70 6.42 -21.91
CA PRO A 41 -14.33 5.70 -23.01
C PRO A 41 -13.40 4.61 -23.59
N VAL A 42 -13.97 3.45 -23.92
CA VAL A 42 -13.23 2.36 -24.56
C VAL A 42 -13.00 2.69 -26.05
N PRO A 43 -11.93 2.19 -26.68
CA PRO A 43 -11.67 2.44 -28.10
C PRO A 43 -12.88 2.00 -28.95
N ALA A 44 -13.27 2.88 -29.87
CA ALA A 44 -14.41 2.63 -30.74
C ALA A 44 -14.19 1.37 -31.59
N PRO A 45 -15.22 0.52 -31.76
CA PRO A 45 -15.11 -0.68 -32.59
C PRO A 45 -14.87 -0.35 -34.06
N PRO A 46 -14.14 -1.22 -34.79
CA PRO A 46 -13.94 -1.05 -36.22
C PRO A 46 -15.29 -1.10 -36.97
N PRO A 47 -15.42 -0.36 -38.09
CA PRO A 47 -16.69 -0.22 -38.82
C PRO A 47 -17.18 -1.51 -39.49
N GLU A 48 -16.32 -2.53 -39.55
CA GLU A 48 -16.57 -3.86 -40.12
C GLU A 48 -17.65 -4.63 -39.34
N ILE A 49 -17.85 -4.29 -38.07
CA ILE A 49 -18.83 -4.93 -37.20
C ILE A 49 -20.18 -4.22 -37.37
N PRO A 50 -21.21 -4.87 -37.92
CA PRO A 50 -22.54 -4.29 -38.04
C PRO A 50 -23.27 -4.31 -36.69
N GLY A 51 -24.09 -3.27 -36.46
CA GLY A 51 -24.93 -3.14 -35.26
C GLY A 51 -24.52 -1.97 -34.37
N ASP A 52 -25.52 -1.32 -33.76
CA ASP A 52 -25.30 -0.20 -32.83
C ASP A 52 -24.85 -0.65 -31.44
N ARG A 53 -25.15 -1.91 -31.09
CA ARG A 53 -24.78 -2.53 -29.82
C ARG A 53 -23.80 -3.67 -30.09
N ILE A 54 -22.59 -3.53 -29.58
CA ILE A 54 -21.52 -4.50 -29.80
C ILE A 54 -21.18 -5.13 -28.45
N GLU A 55 -21.26 -6.46 -28.37
CA GLU A 55 -20.93 -7.22 -27.16
C GLU A 55 -19.53 -7.81 -27.28
N VAL A 56 -18.68 -7.52 -26.30
CA VAL A 56 -17.28 -7.93 -26.26
C VAL A 56 -17.02 -8.67 -24.96
N ALA A 57 -16.29 -9.79 -25.04
CA ALA A 57 -15.79 -10.52 -23.88
C ALA A 57 -14.27 -10.40 -23.83
N VAL A 58 -13.75 -9.86 -22.73
CA VAL A 58 -12.32 -9.62 -22.52
C VAL A 58 -11.83 -10.38 -21.29
N PRO A 59 -10.77 -11.19 -21.39
CA PRO A 59 -10.16 -11.84 -20.23
C PRO A 59 -9.33 -10.84 -19.42
N VAL A 60 -9.51 -10.83 -18.10
CA VAL A 60 -8.75 -10.02 -17.15
C VAL A 60 -7.80 -10.92 -16.35
N ALA A 61 -6.51 -10.64 -16.49
CA ALA A 61 -5.44 -11.36 -15.82
C ALA A 61 -4.85 -10.52 -14.68
N PHE A 62 -4.82 -11.09 -13.47
CA PHE A 62 -4.25 -10.46 -12.29
C PHE A 62 -2.85 -11.03 -11.99
N MET A 63 -1.88 -10.14 -11.78
CA MET A 63 -0.52 -10.51 -11.38
C MET A 63 -0.27 -10.11 -9.92
N LEU A 64 -0.45 -11.06 -8.99
CA LEU A 64 -0.24 -10.82 -7.57
C LEU A 64 1.25 -10.94 -7.22
N LYS A 65 1.88 -9.83 -6.85
CA LYS A 65 3.23 -9.84 -6.28
C LYS A 65 3.14 -10.25 -4.81
N LYS A 66 3.52 -11.48 -4.48
CA LYS A 66 3.73 -11.88 -3.08
C LYS A 66 4.84 -10.99 -2.51
N ARG A 67 4.49 -10.11 -1.57
CA ARG A 67 5.51 -9.42 -0.79
C ARG A 67 6.26 -10.49 -0.02
N ARG A 68 7.54 -10.67 -0.33
CA ARG A 68 8.44 -11.48 0.47
C ARG A 68 8.42 -10.87 1.86
N ALA A 69 7.85 -11.57 2.83
CA ALA A 69 8.04 -11.19 4.22
C ALA A 69 9.55 -11.26 4.45
N LEU A 70 10.19 -10.10 4.57
CA LEU A 70 11.54 -10.02 5.10
C LEU A 70 11.41 -10.36 6.58
N THR A 71 11.30 -11.65 6.90
CA THR A 71 11.60 -12.11 8.24
C THR A 71 13.13 -12.04 8.38
N ASN A 72 13.63 -10.81 8.52
CA ASN A 72 14.96 -10.57 9.07
C ASN A 72 14.92 -11.01 10.54
N SER A 73 14.93 -12.32 10.77
CA SER A 73 15.30 -12.92 12.05
C SER A 73 16.81 -12.78 12.21
N ALA A 74 17.27 -11.54 12.38
CA ALA A 74 18.63 -11.21 12.76
C ALA A 74 18.62 -9.99 13.69
N ILE A 75 17.82 -10.06 14.76
CA ILE A 75 17.96 -9.19 15.94
C ILE A 75 18.25 -10.03 17.21
N ALA A 76 18.31 -11.36 17.10
CA ALA A 76 18.53 -12.27 18.24
C ALA A 76 19.88 -12.99 18.19
N ALA A 77 21.02 -12.28 18.09
CA ALA A 77 22.34 -12.86 18.40
C ALA A 77 23.48 -11.81 18.46
N ALA A 78 23.31 -10.70 19.20
CA ALA A 78 24.44 -9.81 19.49
C ALA A 78 24.23 -9.06 20.82
N GLY A 79 24.23 -9.79 21.93
CA GLY A 79 23.97 -9.20 23.25
C GLY A 79 24.54 -9.92 24.46
N SER A 80 25.42 -10.91 24.30
CA SER A 80 26.07 -11.61 25.42
C SER A 80 27.59 -11.48 25.37
N ARG A 81 28.11 -10.25 25.49
CA ARG A 81 29.45 -10.03 26.04
C ARG A 81 29.33 -9.18 27.30
N ARG A 82 29.13 -9.89 28.41
CA ARG A 82 29.26 -9.37 29.77
C ARG A 82 30.76 -9.11 30.01
N PRO A 83 31.22 -7.86 30.23
CA PRO A 83 32.61 -7.64 30.60
C PRO A 83 32.85 -8.10 32.06
N PRO A 84 34.04 -8.59 32.42
CA PRO A 84 34.36 -8.97 33.78
C PRO A 84 34.35 -7.75 34.72
N ARG A 85 33.82 -7.98 35.92
CA ARG A 85 33.35 -6.99 36.91
C ARG A 85 34.45 -6.27 37.70
N SER A 86 35.68 -6.22 37.19
CA SER A 86 36.85 -5.81 37.98
C SER A 86 37.73 -4.81 37.24
N ARG A 87 37.20 -3.62 36.94
CA ARG A 87 38.06 -2.50 36.53
C ARG A 87 37.50 -1.12 36.87
N TRP A 88 36.87 -0.93 38.02
CA TRP A 88 36.75 0.40 38.63
C TRP A 88 37.24 0.33 40.08
N SER A 89 38.55 0.35 40.24
CA SER A 89 39.17 0.81 41.48
C SER A 89 39.67 2.23 41.25
N SER A 90 39.15 3.14 42.08
CA SER A 90 39.76 4.40 42.53
C SER A 90 40.28 5.37 41.46
N ALA A 91 39.51 6.45 41.22
CA ALA A 91 39.98 7.83 41.41
C ALA A 91 39.03 8.83 40.73
N ARG A 92 38.18 9.49 41.52
CA ARG A 92 37.76 10.87 41.23
C ARG A 92 37.71 11.66 42.54
N PRO A 93 38.76 12.41 42.89
CA PRO A 93 38.63 13.61 43.70
C PRO A 93 38.47 14.81 42.76
N GLY A 94 37.47 15.67 42.99
CA GLY A 94 37.42 17.01 42.38
C GLY A 94 36.23 17.30 41.47
N ALA A 95 35.00 16.97 41.86
CA ALA A 95 33.84 17.63 41.29
C ALA A 95 33.67 19.03 41.93
N PRO A 96 33.71 20.15 41.18
CA PRO A 96 33.26 21.43 41.71
C PRO A 96 31.73 21.45 41.85
N SER A 97 31.32 22.03 42.97
CA SER A 97 29.95 22.24 43.43
C SER A 97 29.13 23.10 42.47
N CYS A 98 28.01 22.58 41.96
CA CYS A 98 26.96 23.39 41.34
C CYS A 98 26.05 23.94 42.45
N ALA A 99 26.33 25.18 42.89
CA ALA A 99 25.48 25.94 43.79
C ALA A 99 25.11 27.30 43.18
N GLY A 100 23.82 27.64 43.21
CA GLY A 100 23.29 29.01 43.00
C GLY A 100 22.17 29.09 41.95
N ASN A 101 20.90 29.12 42.37
CA ASN A 101 20.03 30.30 42.54
C ASN A 101 19.69 31.01 41.21
N GLY A 102 18.45 31.37 40.85
CA GLY A 102 17.16 31.36 41.51
C GLY A 102 16.21 32.32 40.75
N ARG A 103 14.90 32.17 41.00
CA ARG A 103 13.80 33.17 40.81
C ARG A 103 13.38 33.42 39.34
N ARG A 104 12.20 32.90 38.93
CA ARG A 104 10.86 33.51 39.07
C ARG A 104 10.77 34.94 38.51
N GLY A 105 10.22 35.06 37.31
CA GLY A 105 9.62 36.29 36.80
C GLY A 105 8.39 35.92 35.97
N ARG A 106 7.20 36.05 36.57
CA ARG A 106 5.96 36.19 35.82
C ARG A 106 6.04 37.54 35.10
N ASP A 107 5.60 37.60 33.84
CA ASP A 107 4.78 38.74 33.45
C ASP A 107 3.71 38.34 32.43
N ARG A 108 2.53 38.90 32.66
CA ARG A 108 1.32 38.83 31.84
C ARG A 108 1.17 40.20 31.16
N ARG A 109 0.41 40.24 30.07
CA ARG A 109 0.10 41.41 29.21
C ARG A 109 1.25 41.63 28.21
N ARG A 110 1.03 41.75 26.92
CA ARG A 110 -0.11 42.27 26.15
C ARG A 110 -0.11 41.63 24.76
#